data_AF-A0A5E9AWQ1-F1
#
_entry.id   AF-A0A5E9AWQ1-F1
#
_cell.length_a   1.000
_cell.length_b   1.000
_cell.length_c   1.000
_cell.angle_alpha   90.00
_cell.angle_beta   90.00
_cell.angle_gamma   90.00
#
_symmetry.space_group_name_H-M   'P 1'
#
loop_
_entity.id
_entity.type
_entity.pdbx_description
1 polymer ?
#
loop_
_entity_poly.entity_id
_entity_poly.type
_entity_poly.pdbx_seq_one_letter_code
_entity_poly.pdbx_strand_id
1 'polypeptide(L)'
;MRLAPVSALPEIRLYQAHPGSGLRRLLEPDDGDEGGAEPQPPYWAYAWAGGAVLARYVLDRPSIVAGKRVLDLGAGSGLVGIAAAKAGA
;
A
#
# COMPACT_ATOMS: atom_id res chain seq x y z
N MET A 1 6.96 -5.95 -12.55
CA MET A 1 6.68 -5.40 -11.20
C MET A 1 7.99 -4.89 -10.61
N ARG A 2 8.03 -3.67 -10.09
CA ARG A 2 9.25 -3.08 -9.51
C ARG A 2 9.11 -3.04 -7.99
N LEU A 3 10.09 -3.62 -7.30
CA LEU A 3 10.22 -3.48 -5.85
C LEU A 3 10.86 -2.11 -5.55
N ALA A 4 10.17 -1.27 -4.79
CA ALA A 4 10.62 0.08 -4.48
C ALA A 4 10.34 0.41 -3.00
N PRO A 5 11.12 1.31 -2.38
CA PRO A 5 10.79 1.83 -1.06
C PRO A 5 9.45 2.55 -1.07
N VAL A 6 8.67 2.39 0.00
CA VAL A 6 7.42 3.13 0.18
C VAL A 6 7.77 4.58 0.53
N SER A 7 7.07 5.54 -0.08
CA SER A 7 7.28 6.97 0.21
C SER A 7 7.10 7.24 1.70
N ALA A 8 8.02 8.02 2.31
CA ALA A 8 8.13 8.28 3.75
C ALA A 8 8.40 7.04 4.66
N LEU A 9 8.59 5.85 4.09
CA LEU A 9 8.82 4.58 4.80
C LEU A 9 9.94 3.77 4.11
N PRO A 10 11.18 4.27 4.05
CA PRO A 10 12.29 3.59 3.37
C PRO A 10 12.65 2.21 3.94
N GLU A 11 12.23 1.92 5.18
CA GLU A 11 12.40 0.64 5.88
C GLU A 11 11.55 -0.49 5.27
N ILE A 12 10.54 -0.13 4.48
CA ILE A 12 9.59 -1.05 3.83
C ILE A 12 9.66 -0.86 2.32
N ARG A 13 9.76 -1.99 1.62
CA ARG A 13 9.71 -2.03 0.15
C ARG A 13 8.52 -2.86 -0.29
N LEU A 14 7.78 -2.36 -1.27
CA LEU A 14 6.60 -3.04 -1.84
C LEU A 14 6.68 -3.07 -3.37
N TYR A 15 6.00 -4.03 -3.95
CA TYR A 15 5.65 -3.97 -5.37
C TYR A 15 4.48 -3.01 -5.54
N GLN A 16 4.75 -1.85 -6.15
CA GLN A 16 3.73 -0.82 -6.34
C GLN A 16 3.09 -0.92 -7.73
N ALA A 17 1.84 -0.48 -7.83
CA ALA A 17 1.18 -0.29 -9.10
C ALA A 17 1.96 0.71 -9.98
N HIS A 18 2.09 0.38 -11.26
CA HIS A 18 2.74 1.19 -12.29
C HIS A 18 2.05 0.89 -13.63
N PRO A 19 2.20 1.70 -14.69
CA PRO A 19 1.47 1.48 -15.95
C PRO A 19 1.63 0.07 -16.55
N GLY A 20 2.80 -0.56 -16.38
CA GLY A 20 3.05 -1.93 -16.84
C GLY A 20 2.52 -3.03 -15.90
N SER A 21 1.82 -2.70 -14.80
CA SER A 21 1.14 -3.71 -13.97
C SER A 21 -0.11 -4.27 -14.65
N GLY A 22 -0.67 -3.53 -15.61
CA GLY A 22 -1.90 -3.89 -16.31
C GLY A 22 -3.16 -3.85 -15.45
N LEU A 23 -3.09 -3.34 -14.21
CA LEU A 23 -4.22 -3.27 -13.27
C LEU A 23 -5.37 -2.40 -13.79
N ARG A 24 -5.09 -1.45 -14.68
CA ARG A 24 -6.12 -0.64 -15.36
C ARG A 24 -7.14 -1.47 -16.13
N ARG A 25 -6.76 -2.67 -16.62
CA ARG A 25 -7.66 -3.58 -17.36
C ARG A 25 -8.72 -4.24 -16.48
N LEU A 26 -8.61 -4.05 -15.16
CA LEU A 26 -9.61 -4.53 -14.20
C LEU A 26 -10.74 -3.53 -13.99
N LEU A 27 -10.62 -2.33 -14.55
CA LEU A 27 -11.69 -1.35 -14.59
C LEU A 27 -12.48 -1.53 -15.89
N GLU A 28 -13.80 -1.40 -15.80
CA GLU A 28 -14.64 -1.26 -16.97
C GLU A 28 -14.31 0.06 -17.69
N PRO A 29 -14.36 0.12 -19.02
CA PRO A 29 -14.28 1.39 -19.73
C PRO A 29 -15.35 2.33 -19.21
N ASP A 30 -14.97 3.56 -18.85
CA ASP A 30 -15.96 4.57 -18.46
C ASP A 30 -16.63 5.09 -19.73
N ASP A 31 -17.95 4.90 -19.86
CA ASP A 31 -18.74 5.24 -21.05
C ASP A 31 -18.70 6.75 -21.37
N GLY A 32 -18.19 7.58 -20.45
CA GLY A 32 -18.11 9.04 -20.56
C GLY A 32 -16.74 9.62 -20.92
N ASP A 33 -15.69 8.81 -21.09
CA ASP A 33 -14.34 9.34 -21.37
C ASP A 33 -14.11 9.52 -22.89
N GLU A 34 -14.77 10.52 -23.47
CA GLU A 34 -14.55 10.98 -24.86
C GLU A 34 -13.15 11.60 -25.07
N GLY A 35 -12.33 11.67 -24.01
CA GLY A 35 -11.08 12.42 -23.94
C GLY A 35 -9.80 11.61 -24.07
N GLY A 36 -9.80 10.35 -24.51
CA GLY A 36 -8.58 9.61 -24.89
C GLY A 36 -7.48 9.48 -23.81
N ALA A 37 -7.76 9.84 -22.56
CA ALA A 37 -6.83 9.68 -21.45
C ALA A 37 -6.85 8.21 -21.01
N GLU A 38 -5.67 7.62 -20.78
CA GLU A 38 -5.65 6.25 -20.30
C GLU A 38 -6.25 6.15 -18.88
N PRO A 39 -7.14 5.17 -18.61
CA PRO A 39 -7.73 4.99 -17.29
C PRO A 39 -6.66 4.79 -16.23
N GLN A 40 -6.76 5.56 -15.13
CA GLN A 40 -5.90 5.36 -13.97
C GLN A 40 -6.12 3.96 -13.37
N PRO A 41 -5.10 3.29 -12.82
CA PRO A 41 -5.28 2.07 -12.05
C PRO A 41 -6.36 2.24 -10.95
N PRO A 42 -7.06 1.16 -10.57
CA PRO A 42 -8.10 1.23 -9.55
C PRO A 42 -7.56 1.83 -8.25
N TYR A 43 -8.37 2.62 -7.55
CA TYR A 43 -7.92 3.35 -6.35
C TYR A 43 -7.30 2.43 -5.28
N TRP A 44 -7.75 1.17 -5.19
CA TRP A 44 -7.25 0.16 -4.25
C TRP A 44 -5.87 -0.40 -4.61
N ALA A 45 -5.34 -0.07 -5.79
CA ALA A 45 -3.99 -0.43 -6.23
C ALA A 45 -2.89 0.39 -5.54
N TYR A 46 -3.25 1.46 -4.82
CA TYR A 46 -2.31 2.37 -4.17
C TYR A 46 -2.30 2.18 -2.65
N ALA A 47 -1.16 2.49 -2.02
CA ALA A 47 -1.09 2.57 -0.57
C ALA A 47 -1.82 3.83 -0.10
N TRP A 48 -2.79 3.66 0.80
CA TRP A 48 -3.57 4.77 1.33
C TRP A 48 -2.77 5.56 2.37
N ALA A 49 -2.93 6.88 2.39
CA ALA A 49 -2.19 7.77 3.28
C ALA A 49 -2.34 7.38 4.77
N GLY A 50 -3.54 6.97 5.19
CA GLY A 50 -3.79 6.50 6.56
C GLY A 50 -2.95 5.29 6.94
N GLY A 51 -2.78 4.32 6.02
CA GLY A 51 -1.92 3.17 6.24
C GLY A 51 -0.44 3.55 6.35
N ALA A 52 0.03 4.53 5.57
CA ALA A 52 1.40 5.02 5.65
C ALA A 52 1.67 5.74 6.99
N VAL A 53 0.75 6.59 7.45
CA VAL A 53 0.87 7.27 8.75
C VAL A 53 0.85 6.26 9.90
N LEU A 54 -0.04 5.27 9.86
CA LEU A 54 -0.10 4.23 10.89
C LEU A 54 1.16 3.35 10.92
N ALA A 55 1.68 2.96 9.75
CA ALA A 55 2.93 2.22 9.65
C ALA A 55 4.10 3.01 10.24
N ARG A 56 4.23 4.31 9.93
CA ARG A 56 5.24 5.19 10.53
C ARG A 56 5.07 5.25 12.06
N TYR A 57 3.84 5.43 12.54
CA TYR A 57 3.56 5.49 13.98
C TYR A 57 4.01 4.22 14.72
N VAL A 58 3.79 3.03 14.13
CA VAL A 58 4.23 1.74 14.67
C VAL A 58 5.75 1.61 14.65
N LEU A 59 6.41 1.93 13.53
CA LEU A 59 7.87 1.85 13.41
C LEU A 59 8.59 2.75 14.41
N ASP A 60 8.04 3.95 14.64
CA ASP A 60 8.61 4.90 15.61
C ASP A 60 8.33 4.49 17.08
N ARG A 61 7.37 3.58 17.32
CA ARG A 61 6.92 3.16 18.66
C ARG A 61 6.76 1.63 18.75
N PRO A 62 7.83 0.85 18.56
CA PRO A 62 7.72 -0.60 18.46
C PRO A 62 7.09 -1.26 19.70
N SER A 63 7.24 -0.67 20.88
CA SER A 63 6.66 -1.16 22.14
C SER A 63 5.13 -1.32 22.12
N ILE A 64 4.41 -0.66 21.21
CA ILE A 64 2.95 -0.83 21.11
C ILE A 64 2.56 -2.20 20.55
N VAL A 65 3.43 -2.85 19.76
CA VAL A 65 3.21 -4.16 19.14
C VAL A 65 4.22 -5.25 19.54
N ALA A 66 5.41 -4.90 20.04
CA ALA A 66 6.47 -5.86 20.31
C ALA A 66 6.03 -6.99 21.25
N GLY A 67 6.25 -8.25 20.82
CA GLY A 67 5.90 -9.46 21.55
C GLY A 67 4.40 -9.78 21.59
N LYS A 68 3.57 -9.09 20.79
CA LYS A 68 2.11 -9.26 20.77
C LYS A 68 1.64 -9.87 19.46
N ARG A 69 0.62 -10.71 19.54
CA ARG A 69 -0.10 -11.21 18.37
C ARG A 69 -0.92 -10.07 17.76
N VAL A 70 -0.63 -9.69 16.51
CA VAL A 70 -1.30 -8.60 15.78
C VAL A 70 -2.11 -9.15 14.61
N LEU A 71 -3.30 -8.58 14.39
CA LEU A 71 -4.16 -8.81 13.22
C LEU A 71 -4.38 -7.49 12.48
N ASP A 72 -4.03 -7.44 11.19
CA ASP A 72 -4.25 -6.28 10.31
C ASP A 72 -5.53 -6.50 9.47
N LEU A 73 -6.62 -5.83 9.84
CA LEU A 73 -7.92 -5.94 9.17
C LEU A 73 -8.02 -4.95 8.03
N GLY A 74 -8.37 -5.43 6.84
CA GLY A 74 -8.36 -4.58 5.63
C GLY A 74 -6.95 -4.20 5.19
N ALA A 75 -5.98 -5.11 5.37
CA ALA A 75 -4.56 -4.87 5.19
C ALA A 75 -4.15 -4.27 3.84
N GLY A 76 -4.95 -4.50 2.78
CA GLY A 76 -4.69 -3.97 1.43
C GLY A 76 -3.28 -4.32 0.96
N SER A 77 -2.42 -3.31 0.83
CA SER A 77 -1.00 -3.47 0.49
C SER A 77 -0.16 -4.28 1.50
N GLY A 78 -0.68 -4.55 2.70
CA GLY A 78 0.03 -5.19 3.81
C GLY A 78 1.01 -4.28 4.55
N LEU A 79 1.05 -2.98 4.21
CA LEU A 79 2.04 -2.02 4.71
C LEU A 79 2.09 -1.96 6.25
N VAL A 80 0.93 -1.92 6.90
CA VAL A 80 0.83 -1.80 8.37
C VAL A 80 1.21 -3.12 9.03
N GLY A 81 0.72 -4.26 8.55
CA GLY A 81 1.15 -5.58 9.02
C GLY A 81 2.67 -5.80 8.90
N ILE A 82 3.28 -5.37 7.79
CA ILE A 82 4.75 -5.44 7.62
C ILE A 82 5.47 -4.54 8.63
N ALA A 83 4.96 -3.33 8.88
CA ALA A 83 5.51 -2.44 9.91
C ALA A 83 5.42 -3.08 11.30
N ALA A 84 4.29 -3.70 11.64
CA ALA A 84 4.11 -4.40 12.91
C ALA A 84 5.09 -5.56 13.06
N ALA A 85 5.23 -6.41 12.04
CA ALA A 85 6.19 -7.51 12.05
C ALA A 85 7.63 -7.02 12.21
N LYS A 86 8.02 -5.93 11.51
CA LYS A 86 9.35 -5.31 11.66
C LYS A 86 9.57 -4.70 13.05
N ALA A 87 8.52 -4.22 13.70
CA ALA A 87 8.53 -3.69 15.05
C ALA A 87 8.51 -4.80 16.14
N GLY A 88 8.51 -6.08 15.74
CA GLY A 88 8.62 -7.22 16.65
C GLY A 88 7.29 -7.75 17.17
N ALA A 89 6.17 -7.48 16.48
CA ALA A 89 4.92 -8.20 16.69
C ALA A 89 5.09 -9.72 16.51
#